data_AF-A0A6B3TR02-F1
#
_entry.id   AF-A0A6B3TR02-F1
#
_cell.length_a   1.000
_cell.length_b   1.000
_cell.length_c   1.000
_cell.angle_alpha   90.00
_cell.angle_beta   90.00
_cell.angle_gamma   90.00
#
_symmetry.space_group_name_H-M   'P 1'
#
loop_
_entity.id
_entity.type
_entity.pdbx_description
1 polymer ?
#
loop_
_entity_poly.entity_id
_entity_poly.type
_entity_poly.pdbx_seq_one_letter_code
_entity_poly.pdbx_strand_id
1 'polypeptide(L)'
;MVSTYKIKITEIYKISLFLLLSIILGVFFGSLLDIDLSINRENINLIDIFLNNLIIGIVLVLFTSLVSYPIILFNGFFLGLNIFFAIQLFGAYKTFMTLIFHTPIEIFGWIVCIIASKRMFIFYKELFKKRVKVDLLLWVLKFVGGLILIYLVAAIIEYNVFKLLGGSKWLS
;
A
#
# COMPACT_ATOMS: atom_id res chain seq x y z
N MET A 1 -31.62 -7.62 -9.40
CA MET A 1 -30.42 -8.31 -9.92
C MET A 1 -29.19 -7.73 -9.23
N VAL A 2 -28.53 -8.55 -8.40
CA VAL A 2 -27.24 -8.21 -7.80
C VAL A 2 -26.23 -8.11 -8.95
N SER A 3 -25.77 -6.90 -9.26
CA SER A 3 -24.62 -6.74 -10.15
C SER A 3 -23.39 -7.20 -9.37
N THR A 4 -23.11 -8.50 -9.41
CA THR A 4 -21.85 -9.04 -8.94
C THR A 4 -20.78 -8.53 -9.89
N TYR A 5 -20.12 -7.43 -9.52
CA TYR A 5 -18.88 -7.04 -10.16
C TYR A 5 -17.88 -8.18 -9.97
N LYS A 6 -17.77 -9.04 -10.99
CA LYS A 6 -16.77 -10.11 -11.04
C LYS A 6 -15.43 -9.43 -11.29
N ILE A 7 -14.59 -9.43 -10.25
CA ILE A 7 -13.18 -9.04 -10.38
C ILE A 7 -12.58 -10.02 -11.38
N LYS A 8 -12.18 -9.52 -12.56
CA LYS A 8 -11.50 -10.39 -13.52
C LYS A 8 -10.08 -10.58 -13.02
N ILE A 9 -9.60 -11.82 -13.02
CA ILE A 9 -8.20 -12.15 -12.69
C ILE A 9 -7.22 -11.28 -13.50
N THR A 10 -7.57 -10.98 -14.76
CA THR A 10 -6.81 -10.08 -15.63
C THR A 10 -6.66 -8.66 -15.08
N GLU A 11 -7.60 -8.16 -14.27
CA GLU A 11 -7.46 -6.86 -13.61
C GLU A 11 -6.43 -6.88 -12.50
N ILE A 12 -6.41 -7.96 -11.71
CA ILE A 12 -5.42 -8.16 -10.65
C ILE A 12 -4.02 -8.17 -11.26
N TYR A 13 -3.82 -8.98 -12.32
CA TYR A 13 -2.54 -9.02 -13.03
C TYR A 13 -2.10 -7.66 -13.57
N LYS A 14 -3.03 -6.87 -14.15
CA LYS A 14 -2.71 -5.52 -14.63
C LYS A 14 -2.26 -4.61 -13.50
N ILE A 15 -2.99 -4.59 -12.38
CA ILE A 15 -2.64 -3.77 -11.21
C ILE A 15 -1.26 -4.16 -10.69
N SER A 16 -1.03 -5.46 -10.49
CA SER A 16 0.25 -5.99 -10.02
C SER A 16 1.39 -5.64 -10.96
N LEU A 17 1.19 -5.73 -12.28
CA LEU A 17 2.21 -5.39 -13.27
C LEU A 17 2.54 -3.89 -13.24
N PHE A 18 1.55 -3.01 -13.16
CA PHE A 18 1.79 -1.56 -13.06
C PHE A 18 2.49 -1.18 -11.76
N LEU A 19 2.11 -1.81 -10.63
CA LEU A 19 2.80 -1.64 -9.36
C LEU A 19 4.26 -2.06 -9.43
N LEU A 20 4.53 -3.25 -10.01
CA LEU A 20 5.88 -3.74 -10.20
C LEU A 20 6.72 -2.80 -11.07
N LEU A 21 6.16 -2.33 -12.19
CA LEU A 21 6.81 -1.33 -13.04
C LEU A 21 7.13 -0.06 -12.27
N SER A 22 6.19 0.43 -11.45
CA SER A 22 6.40 1.63 -10.64
C SER A 22 7.53 1.45 -9.62
N ILE A 23 7.59 0.29 -8.95
CA ILE A 23 8.67 -0.04 -8.02
C ILE A 23 10.02 -0.11 -8.74
N ILE A 24 10.07 -0.76 -9.90
CA ILE A 24 11.30 -0.84 -10.73
C ILE A 24 11.76 0.56 -11.15
N LEU A 25 10.83 1.42 -11.58
CA LEU A 25 11.14 2.81 -11.92
C LEU A 25 11.65 3.59 -10.71
N GLY A 26 11.08 3.37 -9.52
CA GLY A 26 11.57 3.96 -8.27
C GLY A 26 13.02 3.57 -7.97
N VAL A 27 13.34 2.27 -8.05
CA VAL A 27 14.72 1.79 -7.86
C VAL A 27 15.68 2.39 -8.89
N PHE A 28 15.27 2.42 -10.16
CA PHE A 28 16.07 2.99 -11.25
C PHE A 28 16.33 4.49 -11.02
N PHE A 29 15.30 5.27 -10.70
CA PHE A 29 15.47 6.69 -10.39
C PHE A 29 16.36 6.90 -9.16
N GLY A 30 16.21 6.07 -8.12
CA GLY A 30 17.10 6.10 -6.96
C GLY A 30 18.56 5.94 -7.34
N SER A 31 18.86 5.03 -8.27
CA SER A 31 20.24 4.82 -8.76
C SER A 31 20.84 5.98 -9.56
N LEU A 32 20.00 6.90 -10.04
CA LEU A 32 20.44 8.11 -10.73
C LEU A 32 20.63 9.30 -9.77
N LEU A 33 20.13 9.19 -8.54
CA LEU A 33 20.20 10.25 -7.54
C LEU A 33 21.45 10.05 -6.70
N ASP A 34 22.41 10.98 -6.83
CA ASP A 34 23.56 11.07 -5.95
C ASP A 34 23.15 11.94 -4.74
N ILE A 35 22.65 11.30 -3.70
CA ILE A 35 22.17 11.95 -2.48
C ILE A 35 23.08 11.55 -1.33
N ASP A 36 23.54 12.54 -0.58
CA ASP A 36 24.26 12.31 0.67
C ASP A 36 23.26 11.80 1.73
N LEU A 37 23.28 10.50 1.99
CA LEU A 37 22.32 9.83 2.86
C LEU A 37 22.80 9.89 4.31
N SER A 38 22.18 10.74 5.11
CA SER A 38 22.35 10.73 6.57
C SER A 38 21.25 9.93 7.25
N ILE A 39 21.61 9.10 8.23
CA ILE A 39 20.65 8.39 9.06
C ILE A 39 20.02 9.38 10.05
N ASN A 40 18.75 9.73 9.86
CA ASN A 40 18.00 10.48 10.86
C ASN A 40 17.34 9.50 11.85
N ARG A 41 17.61 9.69 13.14
CA ARG A 41 17.15 8.80 14.21
C ARG A 41 15.77 9.23 14.71
N GLU A 42 14.75 9.05 13.89
CA GLU A 42 13.37 9.21 14.37
C GLU A 42 12.87 7.89 14.96
N ASN A 43 12.22 7.97 16.12
CA ASN A 43 11.62 6.81 16.78
C ASN A 43 10.38 6.38 15.97
N ILE A 44 10.50 5.27 15.26
CA ILE A 44 9.37 4.66 14.54
C ILE A 44 8.42 4.03 15.55
N ASN A 45 7.19 4.54 15.62
CA ASN A 45 6.14 3.99 16.48
C ASN A 45 5.19 3.09 15.67
N LEU A 46 4.79 1.96 16.24
CA LEU A 46 3.84 1.02 15.62
C LEU A 46 2.52 1.70 15.27
N ILE A 47 2.03 2.57 16.16
CA ILE A 47 0.78 3.30 15.96
C ILE A 47 0.87 4.22 14.75
N ASP A 48 2.02 4.87 14.56
CA ASP A 48 2.22 5.82 13.45
C ASP A 48 2.27 5.07 12.11
N ILE A 49 2.95 3.92 12.04
CA ILE A 49 2.94 3.03 10.86
C ILE A 49 1.51 2.59 10.53
N PHE A 50 0.80 2.08 11.54
CA PHE A 50 -0.56 1.58 11.35
C PHE A 50 -1.52 2.68 10.88
N LEU A 51 -1.51 3.84 11.54
CA LEU A 51 -2.39 4.95 11.20
C LEU A 51 -2.07 5.51 9.82
N ASN A 52 -0.80 5.66 9.46
CA ASN A 52 -0.43 6.17 8.14
C ASN A 52 -0.98 5.26 7.02
N ASN A 53 -0.73 3.96 7.11
CA ASN A 53 -1.21 3.00 6.11
C ASN A 53 -2.74 2.86 6.09
N LEU A 54 -3.37 2.89 7.26
CA LEU A 54 -4.82 2.81 7.36
C LEU A 54 -5.50 4.05 6.78
N ILE A 55 -5.02 5.25 7.11
CA ILE A 55 -5.59 6.51 6.62
C ILE A 55 -5.47 6.56 5.10
N ILE A 56 -4.29 6.27 4.56
CA ILE A 56 -4.07 6.19 3.11
C ILE A 56 -5.03 5.17 2.48
N GLY A 57 -5.15 3.98 3.07
CA GLY A 57 -6.06 2.93 2.60
C GLY A 57 -7.52 3.37 2.57
N ILE A 58 -8.04 3.96 3.65
CA ILE A 58 -9.42 4.46 3.73
C ILE A 58 -9.66 5.56 2.71
N VAL A 59 -8.74 6.52 2.61
CA VAL A 59 -8.82 7.64 1.67
C VAL A 59 -8.86 7.12 0.23
N LEU A 60 -8.03 6.13 -0.12
CA LEU A 60 -8.05 5.48 -1.42
C LEU A 60 -9.39 4.82 -1.71
N VAL A 61 -9.96 4.07 -0.77
CA VAL A 61 -11.25 3.39 -0.97
C VAL A 61 -12.39 4.39 -1.18
N LEU A 62 -12.40 5.50 -0.42
CA LEU A 62 -13.44 6.52 -0.49
C LEU A 62 -13.33 7.36 -1.76
N PHE A 63 -12.13 7.54 -2.30
CA PHE A 63 -11.94 8.16 -3.60
C PHE A 63 -12.32 7.22 -4.75
N THR A 64 -12.44 7.80 -5.94
CA THR A 64 -12.71 7.02 -7.15
C THR A 64 -11.46 6.28 -7.59
N SER A 65 -11.62 5.21 -8.37
CA SER A 65 -10.50 4.48 -8.94
C SER A 65 -9.58 5.35 -9.81
N LEU A 66 -10.09 6.47 -10.32
CA LEU A 66 -9.35 7.44 -11.13
C LEU A 66 -8.28 8.16 -10.29
N VAL A 67 -8.54 8.38 -9.00
CA VAL A 67 -7.60 8.97 -8.04
C VAL A 67 -6.76 7.90 -7.35
N SER A 68 -7.34 6.73 -7.08
CA SER A 68 -6.67 5.65 -6.35
C SER A 68 -5.50 5.04 -7.12
N TYR A 69 -5.64 4.87 -8.44
CA TYR A 69 -4.58 4.32 -9.28
C TYR A 69 -3.30 5.17 -9.23
N PRO A 70 -3.34 6.49 -9.54
CA PRO A 70 -2.16 7.34 -9.47
C PRO A 70 -1.47 7.33 -8.12
N ILE A 71 -2.22 7.40 -7.01
CA ILE A 71 -1.66 7.41 -5.66
C ILE A 71 -0.92 6.10 -5.36
N ILE A 72 -1.51 4.96 -5.73
CA ILE A 72 -0.88 3.65 -5.49
C ILE A 72 0.37 3.46 -6.35
N LEU A 73 0.37 3.95 -7.60
CA LEU A 73 1.58 3.94 -8.43
C LEU A 73 2.65 4.84 -7.84
N PHE A 74 2.29 6.04 -7.40
CA PHE A 74 3.20 6.95 -6.71
C PHE A 74 3.80 6.29 -5.46
N ASN A 75 2.98 5.66 -4.61
CA ASN A 75 3.48 4.90 -3.46
C ASN A 75 4.41 3.75 -3.87
N GLY A 76 4.07 3.00 -4.93
CA GLY A 76 4.97 1.98 -5.48
C GLY A 76 6.31 2.54 -5.94
N PHE A 77 6.31 3.74 -6.54
CA PHE A 77 7.54 4.42 -6.95
C PHE A 77 8.40 4.82 -5.74
N PHE A 78 7.78 5.41 -4.71
CA PHE A 78 8.50 5.76 -3.47
C PHE A 78 8.99 4.54 -2.71
N LEU A 79 8.23 3.44 -2.71
CA LEU A 79 8.71 2.17 -2.19
C LEU A 79 9.98 1.73 -2.93
N GLY A 80 10.02 1.82 -4.26
CA GLY A 80 11.22 1.55 -5.06
C GLY A 80 12.42 2.42 -4.67
N LEU A 81 12.21 3.73 -4.50
CA LEU A 81 13.25 4.65 -4.01
C LEU A 81 13.75 4.26 -2.62
N ASN A 82 12.84 3.98 -1.69
CA ASN A 82 13.16 3.59 -0.32
C ASN A 82 13.93 2.27 -0.29
N ILE A 83 13.60 1.31 -1.14
CA ILE A 83 14.35 0.06 -1.29
C ILE A 83 15.80 0.36 -1.71
N PHE A 84 15.99 1.20 -2.73
CA PHE A 84 17.33 1.55 -3.19
C PHE A 84 18.16 2.24 -2.09
N PHE A 85 17.62 3.27 -1.43
CA PHE A 85 18.33 3.98 -0.37
C PHE A 85 18.58 3.10 0.86
N ALA A 86 17.64 2.22 1.22
CA ALA A 86 17.85 1.26 2.30
C ALA A 86 18.96 0.26 1.98
N ILE A 87 19.09 -0.19 0.73
CA ILE A 87 20.21 -1.05 0.30
C ILE A 87 21.54 -0.32 0.46
N GLN A 88 21.61 0.97 0.09
CA GLN A 88 22.83 1.76 0.25
C GLN A 88 23.20 1.98 1.73
N LEU A 89 22.21 2.27 2.58
CA LEU A 89 22.45 2.56 4.01
C LEU A 89 22.70 1.31 4.86
N PHE A 90 21.90 0.26 4.66
CA PHE A 90 21.88 -0.90 5.54
C PHE A 90 22.38 -2.19 4.87
N GLY A 91 22.58 -2.18 3.55
CA GLY A 91 22.92 -3.36 2.78
C GLY A 91 21.71 -4.19 2.33
N ALA A 92 21.93 -5.02 1.31
CA ALA A 92 20.87 -5.76 0.62
C ALA A 92 20.14 -6.78 1.52
N TYR A 93 20.89 -7.58 2.29
CA TYR A 93 20.31 -8.62 3.15
C TYR A 93 19.34 -8.04 4.19
N LYS A 94 19.78 -6.98 4.86
CA LYS A 94 19.04 -6.28 5.91
C LYS A 94 17.76 -5.64 5.39
N THR A 95 17.86 -4.99 4.23
CA THR A 95 16.73 -4.39 3.53
C THR A 95 15.71 -5.47 3.12
N PHE A 96 16.18 -6.55 2.51
CA PHE A 96 15.33 -7.67 2.09
C PHE A 96 14.59 -8.31 3.27
N MET A 97 15.28 -8.60 4.37
CA MET A 97 14.67 -9.19 5.57
C MET A 97 13.62 -8.28 6.20
N THR A 98 13.73 -6.97 6.03
CA THR A 98 12.71 -6.03 6.50
C THR A 98 11.49 -6.06 5.59
N LEU A 99 11.70 -6.08 4.27
CA LEU A 99 10.64 -5.98 3.25
C LEU A 99 9.82 -7.25 3.05
N ILE A 100 10.47 -8.43 3.08
CA ILE A 100 9.83 -9.69 2.66
C ILE A 100 8.57 -10.03 3.46
N PHE A 101 8.47 -9.56 4.70
CA PHE A 101 7.34 -9.89 5.57
C PHE A 101 6.17 -8.90 5.47
N HIS A 102 6.43 -7.60 5.26
CA HIS A 102 5.37 -6.58 5.24
C HIS A 102 4.96 -6.17 3.82
N THR A 103 5.92 -6.04 2.89
CA THR A 103 5.67 -5.52 1.54
C THR A 103 4.67 -6.38 0.74
N PRO A 104 4.67 -7.72 0.80
CA PRO A 104 3.65 -8.51 0.11
C PRO A 104 2.24 -8.26 0.64
N ILE A 105 2.11 -8.05 1.95
CA ILE A 105 0.83 -7.76 2.61
C ILE A 105 0.35 -6.35 2.22
N GLU A 106 1.27 -5.40 2.16
CA GLU A 106 1.00 -4.03 1.73
C GLU A 106 0.54 -3.97 0.27
N ILE A 107 1.25 -4.65 -0.65
CA ILE A 107 0.87 -4.77 -2.06
C ILE A 107 -0.51 -5.40 -2.20
N PHE A 108 -0.80 -6.44 -1.41
CA PHE A 108 -2.13 -7.04 -1.38
C PHE A 108 -3.20 -6.03 -0.92
N GLY A 109 -2.92 -5.25 0.13
CA GLY A 109 -3.75 -4.15 0.59
C GLY A 109 -4.03 -3.12 -0.50
N TRP A 110 -3.02 -2.69 -1.25
CA TRP A 110 -3.19 -1.75 -2.36
C TRP A 110 -4.08 -2.30 -3.48
N ILE A 111 -3.93 -3.58 -3.84
CA ILE A 111 -4.81 -4.23 -4.83
C ILE A 111 -6.26 -4.20 -4.34
N VAL A 112 -6.49 -4.51 -3.06
CA VAL A 112 -7.82 -4.46 -2.45
C VAL A 112 -8.39 -3.03 -2.48
N CYS A 113 -7.58 -2.00 -2.18
CA CYS A 113 -7.98 -0.60 -2.28
C CYS A 113 -8.43 -0.21 -3.70
N ILE A 114 -7.73 -0.64 -4.75
CA ILE A 114 -8.13 -0.36 -6.14
C ILE A 114 -9.46 -1.04 -6.48
N ILE A 115 -9.64 -2.28 -6.05
CA ILE A 115 -10.87 -3.02 -6.29
C ILE A 115 -12.05 -2.35 -5.58
N ALA A 116 -11.84 -1.92 -4.33
CA ALA A 116 -12.86 -1.26 -3.52
C ALA A 116 -13.22 0.14 -4.06
N SER A 117 -12.23 0.95 -4.46
CA SER A 117 -12.46 2.28 -5.05
C SER A 117 -13.23 2.23 -6.37
N LYS A 118 -13.03 1.20 -7.20
CA LYS A 118 -13.86 0.96 -8.39
C LYS A 118 -15.33 0.71 -8.03
N ARG A 119 -15.60 -0.06 -6.96
CA ARG A 119 -16.96 -0.29 -6.47
C ARG A 119 -17.57 0.99 -5.89
N MET A 120 -16.76 1.78 -5.20
CA MET A 120 -17.17 3.07 -4.65
C MET A 120 -17.54 4.06 -5.75
N PHE A 121 -16.80 4.07 -6.87
CA PHE A 121 -17.17 4.84 -8.05
C PHE A 121 -18.54 4.43 -8.65
N ILE A 122 -18.82 3.12 -8.72
CA ILE A 122 -20.14 2.62 -9.16
C ILE A 122 -21.23 3.09 -8.19
N PHE A 123 -20.98 3.02 -6.88
CA PHE A 123 -21.92 3.55 -5.88
C PHE A 123 -22.20 5.04 -6.10
N TYR A 124 -21.17 5.87 -6.27
CA TYR A 124 -21.36 7.29 -6.55
C TYR A 124 -22.18 7.52 -7.81
N LYS A 125 -21.90 6.80 -8.89
CA LYS A 125 -22.66 6.91 -10.15
C LYS A 125 -24.15 6.59 -9.96
N GLU A 126 -24.47 5.60 -9.15
CA GLU A 126 -25.86 5.21 -8.85
C GLU A 126 -26.52 6.20 -7.87
N LEU A 127 -25.76 6.76 -6.92
CA LEU A 127 -26.20 7.83 -6.02
C LEU A 127 -26.58 9.10 -6.79
N PHE A 128 -25.76 9.53 -7.75
CA PHE A 128 -26.08 10.68 -8.63
C PHE A 128 -27.33 10.45 -9.47
N LYS A 129 -27.66 9.19 -9.79
CA LYS A 129 -28.90 8.81 -10.46
C LYS A 129 -30.09 8.65 -9.50
N LYS A 130 -29.94 9.00 -8.22
CA LYS A 130 -30.92 8.81 -7.14
C LYS A 130 -31.36 7.35 -6.97
N ARG A 131 -30.52 6.38 -7.36
CA ARG A 131 -30.76 4.94 -7.21
C ARG A 131 -29.81 4.38 -6.17
N VAL A 132 -30.11 4.64 -4.89
CA VAL A 132 -29.25 4.17 -3.79
C VAL A 132 -29.30 2.65 -3.72
N LYS A 133 -28.15 2.01 -3.90
CA LYS A 133 -27.97 0.57 -3.71
C LYS A 133 -27.19 0.32 -2.42
N VAL A 134 -27.92 0.10 -1.33
CA VAL A 134 -27.36 -0.16 0.01
C VAL A 134 -26.37 -1.33 -0.01
N ASP A 135 -26.61 -2.34 -0.84
CA ASP A 135 -25.71 -3.48 -1.01
C ASP A 135 -24.28 -3.08 -1.40
N LEU A 136 -24.12 -2.07 -2.27
CA LEU A 136 -22.80 -1.59 -2.67
C LEU A 136 -22.05 -0.94 -1.51
N LEU A 137 -22.76 -0.19 -0.65
CA LEU A 137 -22.19 0.42 0.55
C LEU A 137 -21.74 -0.64 1.56
N LEU A 138 -22.57 -1.67 1.78
CA LEU A 138 -22.21 -2.81 2.65
C LEU A 138 -20.96 -3.54 2.14
N TRP A 139 -20.81 -3.69 0.83
CA TRP A 139 -19.58 -4.24 0.25
C TRP A 139 -18.36 -3.37 0.54
N VAL A 140 -18.48 -2.06 0.36
CA VAL A 140 -17.37 -1.12 0.65
C VAL A 140 -16.98 -1.18 2.12
N LEU A 141 -17.95 -1.19 3.03
CA LEU A 141 -17.69 -1.33 4.47
C LEU A 141 -16.99 -2.65 4.81
N LYS A 142 -17.38 -3.76 4.19
CA LYS A 142 -16.68 -5.04 4.34
C LYS A 142 -15.24 -4.97 3.83
N PHE A 143 -14.99 -4.28 2.72
CA PHE A 143 -13.64 -4.07 2.19
C PHE A 143 -12.78 -3.19 3.13
N VAL A 144 -13.35 -2.09 3.66
CA VAL A 144 -12.67 -1.24 4.65
C VAL A 144 -12.36 -2.01 5.93
N GLY A 145 -13.31 -2.80 6.44
CA GLY A 145 -13.09 -3.68 7.58
C GLY A 145 -11.98 -4.72 7.33
N GLY A 146 -11.93 -5.30 6.13
CA GLY A 146 -10.85 -6.18 5.72
C GLY A 146 -9.48 -5.48 5.65
N LEU A 147 -9.43 -4.24 5.14
CA LEU A 147 -8.21 -3.44 5.09
C LEU A 147 -7.66 -3.11 6.48
N ILE A 148 -8.54 -2.81 7.44
CA ILE A 148 -8.12 -2.60 8.85
C ILE A 148 -7.35 -3.82 9.36
N LEU A 149 -7.87 -5.03 9.12
CA LEU A 149 -7.22 -6.26 9.56
C LEU A 149 -5.89 -6.50 8.82
N ILE A 150 -5.86 -6.30 7.50
CA ILE A 150 -4.65 -6.45 6.69
C ILE A 150 -3.53 -5.53 7.19
N TYR A 151 -3.83 -4.24 7.37
CA TYR A 151 -2.84 -3.27 7.82
C TYR A 151 -2.44 -3.45 9.29
N LEU A 152 -3.34 -3.93 10.15
CA LEU A 152 -2.99 -4.29 11.51
C LEU A 152 -1.96 -5.43 11.53
N VAL A 153 -2.20 -6.48 10.74
CA VAL A 153 -1.26 -7.61 10.62
C VAL A 153 0.08 -7.15 10.04
N ALA A 154 0.06 -6.32 8.98
CA ALA A 154 1.27 -5.75 8.39
C ALA A 154 2.10 -4.96 9.42
N ALA A 155 1.47 -4.07 10.19
CA ALA A 155 2.14 -3.26 11.19
C ALA A 155 2.73 -4.09 12.34
N ILE A 156 2.01 -5.12 12.80
CA ILE A 156 2.52 -6.05 13.83
C ILE A 156 3.76 -6.78 13.33
N ILE A 157 3.72 -7.27 12.09
CA ILE A 157 4.85 -7.97 11.46
C ILE A 157 6.04 -7.03 11.32
N GLU A 158 5.84 -5.84 10.77
CA GLU A 158 6.88 -4.85 10.55
C GLU A 158 7.57 -4.44 11.85
N TYR A 159 6.80 -4.15 12.90
CA TYR A 159 7.34 -3.80 14.22
C TYR A 159 8.16 -4.93 14.83
N ASN A 160 7.67 -6.18 14.76
CA ASN A 160 8.39 -7.31 15.33
C ASN A 160 9.67 -7.61 14.54
N VAL A 161 9.65 -7.51 13.21
CA VAL A 161 10.83 -7.68 12.36
C VAL A 161 11.86 -6.60 12.65
N PHE A 162 11.44 -5.34 12.75
CA PHE A 162 12.31 -4.22 13.10
C PHE A 162 12.96 -4.42 14.48
N LYS A 163 12.20 -4.90 15.47
CA LYS A 163 12.69 -5.21 16.82
C LYS A 163 13.65 -6.41 16.83
N LEU A 164 13.32 -7.50 16.14
CA LEU A 164 14.11 -8.75 16.07
C LEU A 164 15.44 -8.56 15.36
N LEU A 165 15.44 -7.78 14.27
CA LEU A 165 16.66 -7.48 13.52
C LEU A 165 17.55 -6.45 14.25
N GLY A 166 17.08 -5.91 15.38
CA GLY A 166 17.84 -4.95 16.18
C GLY A 166 17.90 -3.57 15.54
N GLY A 167 16.79 -3.05 15.03
CA GLY A 167 16.73 -1.74 14.37
C GLY A 167 17.35 -0.60 15.20
N SER A 168 17.32 -0.68 16.53
CA SER A 168 18.01 0.25 17.43
C SER A 168 19.55 0.18 17.38
N LYS A 169 20.13 -0.98 17.01
CA LYS A 169 21.57 -1.19 16.79
C LYS A 169 22.02 -0.93 15.35
N TRP A 170 21.10 -0.67 14.43
CA TRP A 170 21.42 -0.36 13.03
C TRP A 170 21.51 1.15 12.80
N LEU A 171 20.87 1.91 13.67
CA LEU A 171 20.93 3.36 13.74
C LEU A 171 22.09 3.86 14.62
N SER A 172 22.75 2.98 15.39
CA SER A 172 23.82 3.29 16.34
C SER A 172 25.19 3.40 15.68
#